data_AF-E5VLC6-F1
#
_entry.id   AF-E5VLC6-F1
#
_cell.length_a   1.000
_cell.length_b   1.000
_cell.length_c   1.000
_cell.angle_alpha   90.00
_cell.angle_beta   90.00
_cell.angle_gamma   90.00
#
_symmetry.space_group_name_H-M   'P 1'
#
loop_
_entity.id
_entity.type
_entity.pdbx_description
1 polymer ?
#
loop_
_entity_poly.entity_id
_entity_poly.type
_entity_poly.pdbx_seq_one_letter_code
_entity_poly.pdbx_strand_id
1 'polypeptide(L)'
;MDIGSYCIHFLASLFGKPEKILADSLFLENGVDGAGSVIASYGDKQAEIIYSKITDSKLPTQIQGENGCMIIEQCPIIKKITIYYRNGETEELQFDKRDNTMIYETKDFIRLIKEHKVDHQFLRSSEIEMDITDEVRRQTGIVFPADKIREQ
;
A
#
# COMPACT_ATOMS: atom_id res chain seq x y z
N MET A 1 0.69 4.47 -9.35
CA MET A 1 1.01 5.90 -9.18
C MET A 1 0.02 6.60 -8.26
N ASP A 2 -1.23 6.81 -8.67
CA ASP A 2 -2.23 7.52 -7.86
C ASP A 2 -2.77 6.63 -6.73
N ILE A 3 -3.94 6.01 -6.89
CA ILE A 3 -4.56 5.18 -5.84
C ILE A 3 -3.77 3.93 -5.43
N GLY A 4 -3.00 3.34 -6.36
CA GLY A 4 -2.20 2.14 -6.07
C GLY A 4 -1.03 2.40 -5.11
N SER A 5 -0.58 3.65 -5.00
CA SER A 5 0.50 4.04 -4.07
C SER A 5 0.11 3.76 -2.62
N TYR A 6 -1.14 4.03 -2.22
CA TYR A 6 -1.62 3.74 -0.87
C TYR A 6 -1.49 2.26 -0.53
N CYS A 7 -1.82 1.37 -1.47
CA CYS A 7 -1.72 -0.08 -1.28
C CYS A 7 -0.26 -0.53 -1.19
N ILE A 8 0.60 -0.03 -2.09
CA ILE A 8 2.03 -0.38 -2.10
C ILE A 8 2.72 0.16 -0.86
N HIS A 9 2.46 1.41 -0.46
CA HIS A 9 3.03 2.03 0.74
C HIS A 9 2.61 1.29 2.02
N PHE A 10 1.36 0.84 2.09
CA PHE A 10 0.87 0.03 3.21
C PHE A 10 1.64 -1.29 3.32
N LEU A 11 1.83 -1.97 2.19
CA LEU A 11 2.60 -3.20 2.11
C LEU A 11 4.08 -3.00 2.43
N ALA A 12 4.71 -1.97 1.86
CA ALA A 12 6.10 -1.61 2.11
C ALA A 12 6.36 -1.29 3.58
N SER A 13 5.43 -0.58 4.23
CA SER A 13 5.53 -0.20 5.64
C SER A 13 5.33 -1.37 6.61
N LEU A 14 4.54 -2.38 6.23
CA LEU A 14 4.29 -3.56 7.08
C LEU A 14 5.31 -4.68 6.88
N PHE A 15 5.62 -5.00 5.62
CA PHE A 15 6.37 -6.22 5.28
C PHE A 15 7.71 -5.93 4.61
N GLY A 16 8.02 -4.67 4.30
CA GLY A 16 9.25 -4.31 3.61
C GLY A 16 9.25 -4.79 2.15
N LYS A 17 10.47 -5.01 1.63
CA LYS A 17 10.69 -5.32 0.22
C LYS A 17 10.30 -6.78 -0.10
N PRO A 18 9.42 -7.01 -1.08
CA PRO A 18 9.12 -8.37 -1.52
C PRO A 18 10.28 -8.99 -2.31
N GLU A 19 10.35 -10.32 -2.31
CA GLU A 19 11.32 -11.10 -3.08
C GLU A 19 10.94 -11.17 -4.57
N LYS A 20 9.62 -11.17 -4.85
CA LYS A 20 9.08 -11.28 -6.20
C LYS A 20 7.78 -10.49 -6.33
N ILE A 21 7.57 -9.90 -7.50
CA ILE A 21 6.35 -9.20 -7.89
C ILE A 21 5.82 -9.82 -9.19
N LEU A 22 4.49 -9.96 -9.27
CA LEU A 22 3.75 -10.18 -10.52
C LEU A 22 2.68 -9.11 -10.62
N ALA A 23 2.57 -8.43 -11.76
CA ALA A 23 1.61 -7.36 -11.93
C ALA A 23 0.98 -7.37 -13.32
N ASP A 24 -0.30 -6.96 -13.37
CA ASP A 24 -1.02 -6.71 -14.61
C ASP A 24 -1.91 -5.47 -14.47
N SER A 25 -2.25 -4.83 -15.59
CA SER A 25 -3.04 -3.60 -15.60
C SER A 25 -3.95 -3.49 -16.82
N LEU A 26 -5.15 -2.98 -16.58
CA LEU A 26 -6.09 -2.56 -17.61
C LEU A 26 -5.86 -1.09 -17.95
N PHE A 27 -5.65 -0.82 -19.23
CA PHE A 27 -5.41 0.51 -19.74
C PHE A 27 -6.68 1.13 -20.31
N LEU A 28 -6.83 2.44 -20.11
CA LEU A 28 -7.82 3.25 -20.79
C LEU A 28 -7.33 3.64 -22.19
N GLU A 29 -8.24 4.14 -23.03
CA GLU A 29 -7.91 4.58 -24.39
C GLU A 29 -6.82 5.66 -24.44
N ASN A 30 -6.69 6.46 -23.37
CA ASN A 30 -5.67 7.50 -23.25
C ASN A 30 -4.30 6.98 -22.78
N GLY A 31 -4.14 5.67 -22.57
CA GLY A 31 -2.89 5.04 -22.13
C GLY A 31 -2.62 5.11 -20.63
N VAL A 32 -3.55 5.60 -19.81
CA VAL A 32 -3.45 5.57 -18.34
C VAL A 32 -3.98 4.25 -17.80
N ASP A 33 -3.36 3.73 -16.75
CA ASP A 33 -3.86 2.58 -16.00
C ASP A 33 -5.20 2.91 -15.33
N GLY A 34 -6.26 2.22 -15.77
CA GLY A 34 -7.59 2.32 -15.18
C GLY A 34 -7.72 1.45 -13.94
N ALA A 35 -7.22 0.22 -14.00
CA ALA A 35 -7.23 -0.75 -12.90
C ALA A 35 -6.01 -1.67 -12.99
N GLY A 36 -5.65 -2.33 -11.89
CA GLY A 36 -4.56 -3.29 -11.89
C GLY A 36 -4.55 -4.19 -10.67
N SER A 37 -3.72 -5.21 -10.75
CA SER A 37 -3.50 -6.16 -9.66
C SER A 37 -2.02 -6.50 -9.53
N VAL A 38 -1.57 -6.67 -8.29
CA VAL A 38 -0.18 -6.99 -7.96
C VAL A 38 -0.16 -8.12 -6.93
N ILE A 39 0.66 -9.14 -7.18
CA ILE A 39 0.97 -10.20 -6.23
C ILE A 39 2.42 -10.02 -5.80
N ALA A 40 2.65 -9.90 -4.49
CA ALA A 40 3.97 -9.76 -3.89
C ALA A 40 4.29 -10.98 -3.02
N SER A 41 5.43 -11.62 -3.24
CA SER A 41 5.91 -12.78 -2.47
C SER A 41 7.02 -12.39 -1.51
N TYR A 42 6.99 -12.96 -0.30
CA TYR A 42 7.96 -12.73 0.78
C TYR A 42 8.61 -14.03 1.31
N GLY A 43 8.47 -15.13 0.57
CA GLY A 43 8.90 -16.46 1.01
C GLY A 43 7.85 -17.15 1.88
N ASP A 44 7.64 -16.66 3.11
CA ASP A 44 6.73 -17.26 4.10
C ASP A 44 5.28 -16.79 3.98
N LYS A 45 5.05 -15.71 3.22
CA LYS A 45 3.73 -15.11 3.00
C LYS A 45 3.63 -14.46 1.62
N GLN A 46 2.40 -14.15 1.24
CA GLN A 46 2.08 -13.42 0.02
C GLN A 46 1.12 -12.27 0.34
N ALA A 47 1.11 -11.26 -0.52
CA ALA A 47 0.15 -10.18 -0.47
C ALA A 47 -0.42 -9.93 -1.87
N GLU A 48 -1.70 -9.56 -1.89
CA GLU A 48 -2.44 -9.19 -3.09
C GLU A 48 -2.88 -7.74 -2.97
N ILE A 49 -2.63 -6.97 -4.02
CA ILE A 49 -3.09 -5.60 -4.17
C ILE A 49 -4.03 -5.57 -5.37
N ILE A 50 -5.18 -4.95 -5.19
CA ILE A 50 -6.12 -4.62 -6.26
C ILE A 50 -6.43 -3.13 -6.14
N TYR A 51 -6.34 -2.41 -7.24
CA TYR A 51 -6.69 -0.98 -7.31
C TYR A 51 -7.45 -0.67 -8.59
N SER A 52 -8.32 0.33 -8.55
CA SER A 52 -9.07 0.77 -9.73
C SER A 52 -9.58 2.20 -9.59
N LYS A 53 -9.40 2.98 -10.66
CA LYS A 53 -9.95 4.32 -10.86
C LYS A 53 -11.30 4.29 -11.61
N ILE A 54 -11.69 3.10 -12.09
CA ILE A 54 -12.86 2.90 -12.96
C ILE A 54 -13.90 1.94 -12.37
N THR A 55 -13.61 1.32 -11.24
CA THR A 55 -14.52 0.41 -10.52
C THR A 55 -14.34 0.56 -9.01
N ASP A 56 -15.41 0.35 -8.25
CA ASP A 56 -15.37 0.30 -6.79
C ASP A 56 -15.20 -1.13 -6.28
N SER A 57 -14.24 -1.35 -5.39
CA SER A 57 -14.16 -2.58 -4.59
C SER A 57 -14.89 -2.39 -3.26
N LYS A 58 -15.64 -3.40 -2.83
CA LYS A 58 -16.22 -3.49 -1.47
C LYS A 58 -15.48 -4.49 -0.59
N LEU A 59 -14.41 -5.10 -1.10
CA LEU A 59 -13.60 -6.03 -0.32
C LEU A 59 -12.80 -5.24 0.73
N PRO A 60 -12.81 -5.65 2.00
CA PRO A 60 -11.96 -5.02 3.01
C PRO A 60 -10.51 -5.47 2.82
N THR A 61 -9.58 -4.70 3.39
CA THR A 61 -8.20 -5.15 3.54
C THR A 61 -8.14 -6.25 4.59
N GLN A 62 -7.35 -7.30 4.34
CA GLN A 62 -7.22 -8.43 5.26
C GLN A 62 -5.77 -8.80 5.51
N ILE A 63 -5.45 -9.20 6.74
CA ILE A 63 -4.21 -9.89 7.08
C ILE A 63 -4.60 -11.23 7.68
N GLN A 64 -4.22 -12.31 7.01
CA GLN A 64 -4.58 -13.68 7.39
C GLN A 64 -3.38 -14.38 8.01
N GLY A 65 -3.63 -15.11 9.09
CA GLY A 65 -2.63 -15.93 9.77
C GLY A 65 -3.23 -17.23 10.30
N GLU A 66 -2.40 -18.06 10.91
CA GLU A 66 -2.82 -19.41 11.34
C GLU A 66 -3.93 -19.38 12.40
N ASN A 67 -3.97 -18.33 13.24
CA ASN A 67 -4.91 -18.18 14.34
C ASN A 67 -6.21 -17.45 13.97
N GLY A 68 -6.29 -16.86 12.78
CA GLY A 68 -7.46 -16.07 12.40
C GLY A 68 -7.22 -15.09 11.26
N CYS A 69 -8.19 -14.19 11.08
CA CYS A 69 -8.18 -13.17 10.05
C CYS A 69 -8.45 -11.79 10.65
N MET A 70 -7.52 -10.86 10.42
CA MET A 70 -7.69 -9.45 10.74
C MET A 70 -8.32 -8.73 9.55
N ILE A 71 -9.45 -8.07 9.77
CA ILE A 71 -10.18 -7.27 8.80
C ILE A 71 -9.95 -5.80 9.11
N ILE A 72 -9.46 -5.04 8.13
CA ILE A 72 -9.25 -3.60 8.20
C ILE A 72 -10.29 -2.96 7.26
N GLU A 73 -11.30 -2.30 7.85
CA GLU A 73 -12.50 -1.90 7.10
C GLU A 73 -12.24 -0.81 6.05
N GLN A 74 -11.28 0.08 6.30
CA GLN A 74 -10.98 1.23 5.43
C GLN A 74 -9.47 1.48 5.39
N CYS A 75 -8.91 1.55 4.18
CA CYS A 75 -7.56 2.02 3.91
C CYS A 75 -7.62 3.22 2.93
N PRO A 76 -6.70 4.20 3.05
CA PRO A 76 -5.63 4.28 4.06
C PRO A 76 -6.10 4.80 5.43
N ILE A 77 -7.32 5.33 5.54
CA ILE A 77 -7.83 5.91 6.79
C ILE A 77 -8.52 4.84 7.63
N ILE A 78 -7.74 4.16 8.46
CA ILE A 78 -8.21 3.09 9.34
C ILE A 78 -9.06 3.68 10.49
N LYS A 79 -10.28 3.17 10.63
CA LYS A 79 -11.22 3.54 11.72
C LYS A 79 -11.56 2.36 12.63
N LYS A 80 -11.61 1.16 12.05
CA LYS A 80 -11.93 -0.07 12.77
C LYS A 80 -11.11 -1.22 12.20
N ILE A 81 -10.61 -2.04 13.10
CA ILE A 81 -10.03 -3.33 12.81
C ILE A 81 -10.80 -4.38 13.61
N THR A 82 -11.16 -5.48 12.97
CA THR A 82 -11.80 -6.62 13.63
C THR A 82 -10.95 -7.86 13.40
N ILE A 83 -10.57 -8.55 14.46
CA ILE A 83 -9.84 -9.82 14.39
C ILE A 83 -10.81 -10.95 14.69
N TYR A 84 -10.99 -11.85 13.73
CA TYR A 84 -11.78 -13.07 13.88
C TYR A 84 -10.84 -14.24 14.15
N TYR A 85 -10.86 -14.76 15.37
CA TYR A 85 -10.05 -15.91 15.77
C TYR A 85 -10.74 -17.23 15.42
N ARG A 86 -9.94 -18.28 15.17
CA ARG A 86 -10.46 -19.62 14.82
C ARG A 86 -11.22 -20.31 15.94
N ASN A 87 -10.98 -19.92 17.19
CA ASN A 87 -11.71 -20.40 18.36
C ASN A 87 -13.12 -19.78 18.48
N GLY A 88 -13.49 -18.86 17.56
CA GLY A 88 -14.77 -18.15 17.55
C GLY A 88 -14.75 -16.81 18.31
N GLU A 89 -13.65 -16.47 18.98
CA GLU A 89 -13.51 -15.17 19.63
C GLU A 89 -13.34 -14.05 18.60
N THR A 90 -13.76 -12.84 18.97
CA THR A 90 -13.61 -11.65 18.15
C THR A 90 -13.04 -10.52 18.99
N GLU A 91 -12.06 -9.82 18.44
CA GLU A 91 -11.47 -8.63 19.04
C GLU A 91 -11.70 -7.44 18.11
N GLU A 92 -12.16 -6.32 18.68
CA GLU A 92 -12.37 -5.08 17.94
C GLU A 92 -11.46 -3.97 18.43
N LEU A 93 -10.76 -3.33 17.51
CA LEU A 93 -9.99 -2.12 17.74
C LEU A 93 -10.68 -0.97 17.02
N GLN A 94 -11.17 0.01 17.79
CA GLN A 94 -11.76 1.23 17.24
C GLN A 94 -10.83 2.42 17.47
N PHE A 95 -10.71 3.26 16.45
CA PHE A 95 -9.86 4.43 16.48
C PHE A 95 -10.71 5.70 16.44
N ASP A 96 -10.30 6.71 17.22
CA ASP A 96 -11.02 7.98 17.31
C ASP A 96 -11.20 8.62 15.93
N LYS A 97 -12.39 9.20 15.73
CA LYS A 97 -12.65 10.03 14.56
C LYS A 97 -11.70 11.23 14.59
N ARG A 98 -11.11 11.50 13.43
CA ARG A 98 -10.20 12.63 13.22
C ARG A 98 -10.91 13.63 12.33
N ASP A 99 -10.89 14.90 12.71
CA ASP A 99 -11.43 15.97 11.85
C ASP A 99 -10.56 16.18 10.60
N ASN A 100 -9.25 15.96 10.74
CA ASN A 100 -8.30 15.96 9.63
C ASN A 100 -7.58 14.61 9.55
N THR A 101 -7.66 13.96 8.39
CA THR A 101 -7.08 12.64 8.12
C THR A 101 -5.54 12.66 8.12
N MET A 102 -4.94 13.83 7.85
CA MET A 102 -3.50 14.05 7.76
C MET A 102 -2.86 14.47 9.10
N ILE A 103 -3.61 14.43 10.21
CA ILE A 103 -3.11 14.93 11.50
C ILE A 103 -1.89 14.15 12.02
N TYR A 104 -1.77 12.86 11.71
CA TYR A 104 -0.67 12.02 12.21
C TYR A 104 0.63 12.29 11.46
N GLU A 105 0.59 12.27 10.13
CA GLU A 105 1.75 12.63 9.31
C GLU A 105 2.22 14.06 9.62
N THR A 106 1.29 15.00 9.84
CA THR A 106 1.65 16.38 10.22
C THR A 106 2.38 16.41 11.56
N LYS A 107 1.89 15.66 12.56
CA LYS A 107 2.56 15.54 13.87
C LYS A 107 3.95 14.91 13.73
N ASP A 108 4.09 13.89 12.89
CA ASP A 108 5.37 13.26 12.63
C ASP A 108 6.34 14.22 11.94
N PHE A 109 5.93 14.98 10.93
CA PHE A 109 6.76 16.00 10.30
C PHE A 109 7.23 17.06 11.31
N ILE A 110 6.32 17.58 12.14
CA ILE A 110 6.66 18.56 13.19
C ILE A 110 7.70 17.97 14.15
N ARG A 111 7.51 16.72 14.59
CA ARG A 111 8.42 16.02 15.48
C ARG A 111 9.80 15.87 14.86
N LEU A 112 9.89 15.36 13.63
CA LEU A 112 11.15 15.15 12.92
C LEU A 112 11.92 16.46 12.72
N ILE A 113 11.23 17.55 12.38
CA ILE A 113 11.83 18.88 12.24
C ILE A 113 12.41 19.36 13.57
N LYS A 114 11.64 19.26 14.67
CA LYS A 114 12.09 19.70 16.00
C LYS A 114 13.26 18.88 16.53
N GLU A 115 13.29 17.59 16.22
CA GLU A 115 14.36 16.68 16.62
C GLU A 115 15.58 16.73 15.66
N HIS A 116 15.51 17.51 14.58
CA HIS A 116 16.50 17.52 13.50
C HIS A 116 16.82 16.11 12.95
N LYS A 117 15.83 15.22 12.96
CA LYS A 117 16.00 13.82 12.60
C LYS A 117 15.72 13.63 11.12
N VAL A 118 16.78 13.65 10.32
CA VAL A 118 16.72 13.42 8.87
C VAL A 118 16.74 11.94 8.50
N ASP A 119 17.38 11.10 9.32
CA ASP A 119 17.38 9.65 9.13
C ASP A 119 16.25 9.01 9.96
N HIS A 120 15.22 8.54 9.27
CA HIS A 120 14.03 7.97 9.89
C HIS A 120 13.42 6.85 9.04
N GLN A 121 12.72 5.93 9.71
CA GLN A 121 12.17 4.72 9.09
C GLN A 121 11.28 4.96 7.87
N PHE A 122 10.57 6.10 7.80
CA PHE A 122 9.70 6.42 6.67
C PHE A 122 10.46 6.54 5.34
N LEU A 123 11.74 6.91 5.35
CA LEU A 123 12.57 6.95 4.13
C LEU A 123 12.68 5.56 3.52
N ARG A 124 12.87 4.54 4.37
CA ARG A 124 13.01 3.16 3.92
C ARG A 124 11.72 2.64 3.28
N SER A 125 10.57 2.96 3.86
CA SER A 125 9.27 2.64 3.26
C SER A 125 9.10 3.30 1.89
N SER A 126 9.48 4.59 1.76
CA SER A 126 9.42 5.31 0.48
C SER A 126 10.34 4.71 -0.58
N GLU A 127 11.57 4.33 -0.23
CA GLU A 127 12.49 3.64 -1.16
C GLU A 127 11.88 2.33 -1.67
N ILE A 128 11.35 1.51 -0.77
CA ILE A 128 10.76 0.21 -1.11
C ILE A 128 9.50 0.41 -1.97
N GLU A 129 8.68 1.40 -1.66
CA GLU A 129 7.51 1.75 -2.46
C GLU A 129 7.89 2.10 -3.90
N MET A 130 8.95 2.89 -4.09
CA MET A 130 9.46 3.22 -5.42
C MET A 130 9.99 1.99 -6.15
N ASP A 131 10.77 1.13 -5.48
CA ASP A 131 11.25 -0.14 -6.05
C ASP A 131 10.10 -1.02 -6.55
N ILE A 132 9.04 -1.18 -5.73
CA ILE A 132 7.85 -1.96 -6.10
C ILE A 132 7.13 -1.31 -7.27
N THR A 133 6.94 0.01 -7.22
CA THR A 133 6.23 0.76 -8.25
C THR A 133 6.94 0.68 -9.59
N ASP A 134 8.27 0.81 -9.62
CA ASP A 134 9.05 0.71 -10.85
C ASP A 134 8.99 -0.70 -11.44
N GLU A 135 9.04 -1.74 -10.61
CA GLU A 135 8.89 -3.11 -11.09
C GLU A 135 7.47 -3.38 -11.65
N VAL A 136 6.42 -2.89 -10.99
CA VAL A 136 5.04 -2.97 -11.50
C VAL A 136 4.91 -2.26 -12.85
N ARG A 137 5.48 -1.06 -12.98
CA ARG A 137 5.46 -0.28 -14.22
C ARG A 137 6.23 -0.98 -15.34
N ARG A 138 7.38 -1.58 -15.01
CA ARG A 138 8.19 -2.36 -15.95
C ARG A 138 7.42 -3.57 -16.49
N GLN A 139 6.68 -4.28 -15.64
CA GLN A 139 5.87 -5.43 -16.06
C GLN A 139 4.65 -5.03 -16.88
N THR A 140 4.01 -3.91 -16.55
CA THR A 140 2.75 -3.46 -17.18
C THR A 140 2.98 -2.54 -18.39
N GLY A 141 4.22 -2.11 -18.66
CA GLY A 141 4.57 -1.26 -19.79
C GLY A 141 4.28 0.23 -19.59
N ILE A 142 4.11 0.68 -18.35
CA ILE A 142 3.85 2.10 -18.04
C ILE A 142 5.16 2.90 -18.10
N VAL A 143 5.36 3.62 -19.20
CA VAL A 143 6.54 4.47 -19.43
C VAL A 143 6.14 5.95 -19.47
N PHE A 144 6.80 6.77 -18.66
CA PHE A 144 6.61 8.22 -18.66
C PHE A 144 7.64 8.92 -19.55
N PRO A 145 7.36 10.15 -20.03
CA PRO A 145 8.31 10.90 -20.87
C PRO A 145 9.71 11.03 -20.28
N ALA A 146 9.82 11.19 -18.95
CA ALA A 146 11.10 11.35 -18.26
C ALA A 146 11.97 10.08 -18.25
N ASP A 147 11.38 8.89 -18.39
CA ASP A 147 12.14 7.64 -18.38
C ASP A 147 12.98 7.50 -19.66
N LYS A 148 12.49 8.04 -20.78
CA LYS A 148 13.15 8.01 -22.09
C LYS A 148 14.37 8.95 -22.18
N ILE A 149 14.48 9.91 -21.27
CA ILE A 149 15.58 10.89 -21.25
C ILE A 149 16.86 10.25 -20.70
N ARG A 150 16.77 9.19 -19.89
CA ARG A 150 17.93 8.50 -19.30
C ARG A 150 18.59 7.48 -20.23
N GLU A 151 17.99 7.18 -21.38
CA GLU A 151 18.52 6.23 -22.37
C GLU A 151 19.33 6.90 -23.50
N GLN A 152 19.54 8.22 -23.45
CA GLN A 152 20.39 9.00 -24.35
C GLN A 152 21.59 9.58 -23.61
#